data_AF-A0A369KP51-F1
#
_entry.id   AF-A0A369KP51-F1
#
_cell.length_a   1.000
_cell.length_b   1.000
_cell.length_c   1.000
_cell.angle_alpha   90.00
_cell.angle_beta   90.00
_cell.angle_gamma   90.00
#
_symmetry.space_group_name_H-M   'P 1'
#
loop_
_entity.id
_entity.type
_entity.pdbx_description
1 polymer ?
#
loop_
_entity_poly.entity_id
_entity_poly.type
_entity_poly.pdbx_seq_one_letter_code
_entity_poly.pdbx_strand_id
1 'polypeptide(L)' 'MKRSVKNVPKGVWAGLAALLGTQAACLFLGARKTGRNPWIWGGAGLIQFPLPAIAYFILNRQDQKK' A
#
# COMPACT_ATOMS: atom_id res chain seq x y z
N MET A 1 10.73 29.96 10.27
CA MET A 1 9.45 29.26 10.57
C MET A 1 9.77 27.96 11.33
N LYS A 2 9.91 28.02 12.66
CA LYS A 2 10.24 26.83 13.49
C LYS A 2 8.96 25.99 13.68
N ARG A 3 8.77 24.96 12.86
CA ARG A 3 7.69 23.99 13.06
C ARG A 3 7.95 23.27 14.39
N SER A 4 7.08 23.55 15.35
CA SER A 4 7.01 22.88 16.64
C SER A 4 6.53 21.44 16.41
N VAL A 5 7.41 20.53 15.96
CA VAL A 5 7.15 19.09 15.83
C VAL A 5 7.16 18.49 17.24
N LYS A 6 6.22 18.92 18.07
CA LYS A 6 6.08 18.47 19.46
C LYS A 6 5.00 17.41 19.47
N ASN A 7 5.39 16.20 19.86
CA ASN A 7 4.51 15.09 20.24
C ASN A 7 3.68 14.48 19.11
N VAL A 8 4.34 13.95 18.07
CA VAL A 8 3.68 12.90 17.28
C VAL A 8 3.56 11.67 18.19
N PRO A 9 2.34 11.21 18.54
CA PRO A 9 2.18 10.07 19.42
C PRO A 9 2.92 8.86 18.84
N LYS A 10 3.66 8.12 19.67
CA LYS A 10 4.36 6.90 19.22
C LYS A 10 3.39 5.91 18.54
N GLY A 11 2.13 5.91 18.96
CA GLY A 11 1.06 5.14 18.34
C GLY A 11 0.72 5.54 16.90
N VAL A 12 0.93 6.80 16.50
CA VAL A 12 0.72 7.24 15.10
C VAL A 12 1.75 6.58 14.18
N TRP A 13 3.01 6.46 14.62
CA TRP A 13 4.04 5.75 13.86
C TRP A 13 3.75 4.25 13.75
N ALA A 14 3.29 3.62 14.83
CA ALA A 14 2.86 2.23 14.82
C ALA A 14 1.65 2.01 13.90
N GLY A 15 0.65 2.91 13.96
CA GLY A 15 -0.52 2.88 13.08
C GLY A 15 -0.15 3.10 11.61
N LEU A 16 0.78 4.00 11.33
CA LEU A 16 1.31 4.22 9.98
C LEU A 16 2.03 2.97 9.47
N ALA A 17 2.91 2.36 10.26
CA ALA A 17 3.60 1.13 9.91
C ALA A 17 2.62 -0.04 9.68
N ALA A 18 1.61 -0.18 10.53
CA ALA A 18 0.55 -1.17 10.37
C ALA A 18 -0.25 -0.93 9.09
N LEU A 19 -0.65 0.32 8.81
CA LEU A 19 -1.38 0.68 7.60
C LEU A 19 -0.57 0.39 6.32
N LEU A 20 0.71 0.77 6.31
CA LEU A 20 1.63 0.47 5.19
C LEU A 20 1.85 -1.03 5.02
N GLY A 21 2.00 -1.77 6.12
CA GLY A 21 2.16 -3.23 6.10
C GLY A 21 0.89 -3.93 5.59
N THR A 22 -0.28 -3.53 6.07
CA THR A 22 -1.57 -4.10 5.64
C THR A 22 -1.83 -3.83 4.17
N GLN A 23 -1.60 -2.61 3.65
CA GLN A 23 -1.79 -2.36 2.21
C GLN A 23 -0.82 -3.19 1.35
N ALA A 24 0.44 -3.32 1.77
CA ALA A 24 1.44 -4.04 1.02
C ALA A 24 1.12 -5.54 1.02
N ALA A 25 0.65 -6.08 2.14
CA ALA A 25 0.17 -7.45 2.25
C ALA A 25 -1.06 -7.70 1.37
N CYS A 26 -2.05 -6.80 1.36
CA CYS A 26 -3.22 -6.89 0.49
C CYS A 26 -2.82 -6.87 -1.00
N LEU A 27 -1.92 -5.97 -1.40
CA LEU A 27 -1.41 -5.90 -2.77
C LEU A 27 -0.61 -7.14 -3.16
N PHE A 28 0.22 -7.66 -2.25
CA PHE A 28 1.01 -8.88 -2.46
C PHE A 28 0.12 -10.11 -2.65
N LEU A 29 -0.88 -10.29 -1.77
CA LEU A 29 -1.85 -11.39 -1.85
C LEU A 29 -2.73 -11.26 -3.10
N GLY A 30 -3.13 -10.04 -3.44
CA GLY A 30 -3.89 -9.73 -4.64
C GLY A 30 -3.14 -10.08 -5.92
N ALA A 31 -1.90 -9.60 -6.06
CA ALA A 31 -1.06 -9.88 -7.22
C ALA A 31 -0.74 -11.39 -7.35
N ARG A 32 -0.54 -12.09 -6.21
CA ARG A 32 -0.36 -13.55 -6.19
C ARG A 32 -1.55 -14.31 -6.78
N LYS A 33 -2.78 -13.84 -6.55
CA LYS A 33 -4.00 -14.46 -7.09
C LYS A 33 -4.18 -14.19 -8.59
N THR A 34 -3.77 -13.02 -9.08
CA THR A 34 -3.90 -12.62 -10.50
C THR A 34 -2.72 -13.13 -11.36
N GLY A 35 -1.76 -13.86 -10.79
CA GLY A 35 -0.54 -14.30 -11.49
C GLY A 35 0.40 -13.16 -11.88
N ARG A 36 0.21 -11.95 -11.34
CA ARG A 36 1.10 -10.79 -11.53
C ARG A 36 2.24 -10.87 -10.51
N ASN A 37 3.40 -10.28 -10.84
CA ASN A 37 4.59 -10.35 -9.98
C ASN A 37 4.33 -9.73 -8.59
N PRO A 38 4.25 -10.53 -7.51
CA PRO A 38 3.81 -10.06 -6.18
C PRO A 38 4.78 -9.04 -5.56
N TRP A 39 6.06 -9.15 -5.88
CA TRP A 39 7.12 -8.28 -5.37
C TRP A 39 7.02 -6.84 -5.90
N ILE A 40 6.58 -6.66 -7.15
CA ILE A 40 6.40 -5.31 -7.72
C ILE A 40 5.26 -4.59 -7.00
N TRP A 41 4.14 -5.27 -6.79
CA TRP A 41 2.97 -4.69 -6.15
C TRP A 41 3.12 -4.50 -4.64
N GLY A 42 3.74 -5.47 -3.95
CA GLY A 42 4.06 -5.35 -2.52
C GLY A 42 5.11 -4.27 -2.24
N GLY A 43 6.18 -4.20 -3.03
CA GLY A 43 7.22 -3.18 -2.90
C GLY A 43 6.72 -1.77 -3.21
N ALA A 44 5.93 -1.61 -4.28
CA ALA A 44 5.29 -0.33 -4.58
C ALA A 44 4.35 0.11 -3.45
N GLY A 45 3.57 -0.81 -2.88
CA GLY A 45 2.71 -0.58 -1.72
C GLY A 45 3.45 -0.21 -0.44
N LEU A 46 4.72 -0.60 -0.30
CA LEU A 46 5.52 -0.20 0.87
C LEU A 46 6.09 1.23 0.72
N ILE A 47 6.37 1.65 -0.51
CA ILE A 47 7.05 2.92 -0.83
C ILE A 47 6.06 4.07 -1.05
N GLN A 48 4.91 3.79 -1.68
CA GLN A 48 3.89 4.81 -1.96
C GLN A 48 2.52 4.40 -1.43
N PHE A 49 1.89 5.33 -0.69
CA PHE A 49 0.45 5.37 -0.43
C PHE A 49 -0.05 6.67 -1.06
N PRO A 50 -1.12 6.72 -1.89
CA PRO A 50 -2.12 5.69 -2.21
C PRO A 50 -2.04 5.11 -3.65
N LEU A 51 -1.08 5.56 -4.47
CA LEU A 51 -0.99 5.23 -5.90
C LEU A 51 -1.04 3.72 -6.25
N PRO A 52 -0.31 2.83 -5.57
CA PRO A 52 -0.35 1.39 -5.89
C PRO A 52 -1.68 0.75 -5.53
N ALA A 53 -2.42 1.24 -4.53
CA ALA A 53 -3.77 0.78 -4.25
C ALA A 53 -4.73 1.14 -5.39
N ILE A 54 -4.62 2.36 -5.93
CA ILE A 54 -5.43 2.83 -7.07
C ILE A 54 -5.11 2.03 -8.33
N ALA A 55 -3.82 1.85 -8.64
CA ALA A 55 -3.38 1.09 -9.80
C ALA A 55 -3.85 -0.36 -9.73
N TYR A 56 -3.82 -0.98 -8.55
CA TYR A 56 -4.33 -2.34 -8.36
C TYR A 56 -5.84 -2.43 -8.58
N PHE A 57 -6.60 -1.46 -8.06
CA PHE A 57 -8.05 -1.42 -8.24
C PHE A 57 -8.45 -1.25 -9.71
N ILE A 58 -7.73 -0.42 -10.47
CA ILE A 58 -7.93 -0.24 -11.91
C ILE A 58 -7.58 -1.54 -12.65
N LEU A 59 -6.44 -2.17 -12.34
CA LEU A 59 -6.03 -3.43 -12.97
C LEU A 59 -7.02 -4.57 -12.69
N ASN A 60 -7.47 -4.73 -11.44
CA ASN A 60 -8.43 -5.77 -11.07
C ASN A 60 -9.78 -5.59 -11.77
N ARG A 61 -10.20 -4.34 -12.02
CA ARG A 61 -11.41 -4.06 -12.82
C ARG A 61 -11.22 -4.35 -14.30
N GLN A 62 -10.02 -4.20 -14.84
CA GLN A 62 -9.73 -4.55 -16.24
C GLN A 62 -9.67 -6.07 -16.45
N ASP A 63 -9.20 -6.82 -15.47
CA ASP A 63 -9.11 -8.29 -15.53
C ASP A 63 -10.51 -8.95 -15.55
N GLN A 64 -11.51 -8.35 -14.88
CA GLN A 64 -12.91 -8.81 -14.89
C GLN A 64 -13.68 -8.51 -16.19
N LYS A 65 -13.10 -7.72 -17.10
CA LYS A 65 -13.72 -7.30 -18.36
C LYS A 65 -13.27 -8.14 -19.57
N LYS A 66 -12.39 -9.12 -19.37
CA LYS A 66 -11.91 -10.03 -20.41
C LYS A 66 -12.48 -11.43 -20.22
#